data_AF-A0A7X6F3K5-F1
#
_entry.id   AF-A0A7X6F3K5-F1
#
_cell.length_a   1.000
_cell.length_b   1.000
_cell.length_c   1.000
_cell.angle_alpha   90.00
_cell.angle_beta   90.00
_cell.angle_gamma   90.00
#
_symmetry.space_group_name_H-M   'P 1'
#
loop_
_entity.id
_entity.type
_entity.pdbx_description
1 polymer ?
#
loop_
_entity_poly.entity_id
_entity_poly.type
_entity_poly.pdbx_seq_one_letter_code
_entity_poly.pdbx_strand_id
1 'polypeptide(L)'
;MTDNEDVGLKAALCNFGELVRRKRQACRWSFKELGEKTGIGIAALSDVEMGILALTDTERETLCEFLGIDIDTFPKMLRNERKKAARENVDTPERLRAAPIVDLTRYRESWQKTTTPPRD
;
A
#
# COMPACT_ATOMS: atom_id res chain seq x y z
N MET A 1 21.25 6.87 0.49
CA MET A 1 20.29 7.32 1.52
C MET A 1 19.02 7.81 0.80
N THR A 2 18.49 6.98 -0.09
CA THR A 2 17.53 7.38 -1.15
C THR A 2 16.37 6.39 -1.30
N ASP A 3 16.55 5.16 -0.81
CA ASP A 3 15.58 4.08 -1.00
C ASP A 3 14.28 4.29 -0.20
N ASN A 4 14.34 4.98 0.95
CA ASN A 4 13.15 5.17 1.80
C ASN A 4 12.16 6.20 1.24
N GLU A 5 12.66 7.26 0.60
CA GLU A 5 11.78 8.24 -0.04
C GLU A 5 11.09 7.62 -1.26
N ASP A 6 11.79 6.71 -1.95
CA ASP A 6 11.30 5.97 -3.10
C ASP A 6 10.22 4.95 -2.72
N VAL A 7 10.42 4.18 -1.64
CA VAL A 7 9.41 3.22 -1.14
C VAL A 7 8.11 3.92 -0.74
N GLY A 8 8.19 5.03 0.00
CA GLY A 8 7.01 5.79 0.41
C GLY A 8 6.28 6.42 -0.78
N LEU A 9 7.02 6.90 -1.78
CA LEU A 9 6.46 7.46 -3.01
C LEU A 9 5.75 6.38 -3.83
N LYS A 10 6.38 5.24 -4.04
CA LYS A 10 5.81 4.10 -4.78
C LYS A 10 4.52 3.60 -4.13
N ALA A 11 4.51 3.43 -2.81
CA ALA A 11 3.30 3.03 -2.08
C ALA A 11 2.16 4.05 -2.25
N ALA A 12 2.47 5.35 -2.19
CA ALA A 12 1.49 6.40 -2.40
C ALA A 12 0.93 6.39 -3.83
N LEU A 13 1.78 6.19 -4.84
CA LEU A 13 1.36 6.08 -6.25
C LEU A 13 0.45 4.87 -6.47
N CYS A 14 0.78 3.69 -5.92
CA CYS A 14 -0.09 2.52 -6.01
C CYS A 14 -1.47 2.76 -5.37
N ASN A 15 -1.50 3.31 -4.15
CA ASN A 15 -2.75 3.61 -3.45
C ASN A 15 -3.60 4.65 -4.22
N PHE A 16 -2.95 5.66 -4.80
CA PHE A 16 -3.62 6.65 -5.62
C PHE A 16 -4.17 6.06 -6.91
N GLY A 17 -3.38 5.23 -7.61
CA GLY A 17 -3.81 4.51 -8.81
C GLY A 17 -5.04 3.63 -8.57
N GLU A 18 -5.07 2.90 -7.44
CA GLU A 18 -6.24 2.14 -7.04
C GLU A 18 -7.47 3.02 -6.81
N LEU A 19 -7.30 4.17 -6.15
CA LEU A 19 -8.40 5.12 -5.91
C LEU A 19 -8.97 5.64 -7.22
N VAL A 20 -8.09 6.08 -8.14
CA VAL A 20 -8.46 6.54 -9.48
C VAL A 20 -9.23 5.46 -10.23
N ARG A 21 -8.71 4.22 -10.23
CA ARG A 21 -9.37 3.07 -10.87
C ARG A 21 -10.76 2.82 -10.31
N ARG A 22 -10.92 2.82 -8.97
CA ARG A 22 -12.23 2.62 -8.32
C ARG A 22 -13.21 3.73 -8.69
N LYS A 23 -12.77 4.99 -8.69
CA LYS A 23 -13.60 6.14 -9.08
C LYS A 23 -14.01 6.07 -10.54
N ARG A 24 -13.09 5.78 -11.45
CA ARG A 24 -13.38 5.60 -12.88
C ARG A 24 -14.41 4.48 -13.10
N GLN A 25 -14.22 3.33 -12.46
CA GLN A 25 -15.15 2.20 -12.56
C GLN A 25 -16.53 2.52 -11.98
N ALA A 26 -16.59 3.23 -10.85
CA ALA A 26 -17.86 3.67 -10.25
C ALA A 26 -18.64 4.61 -11.17
N CYS A 27 -17.94 5.54 -11.83
CA CYS A 27 -18.53 6.47 -12.79
C CYS A 27 -18.70 5.87 -14.20
N ARG A 28 -18.31 4.61 -14.43
CA ARG A 28 -18.37 3.88 -15.70
C ARG A 28 -17.65 4.56 -16.88
N TRP A 29 -16.62 5.36 -16.59
CA TRP A 29 -15.82 6.01 -17.63
C TRP A 29 -14.85 5.03 -18.28
N SER A 30 -14.79 5.06 -19.62
CA SER A 30 -13.69 4.44 -20.36
C SER A 30 -12.45 5.34 -20.32
N PHE A 31 -11.27 4.76 -20.55
CA PHE A 31 -10.04 5.56 -20.66
C PHE A 31 -10.09 6.56 -21.80
N LYS A 32 -10.77 6.21 -22.90
CA LYS A 32 -10.95 7.08 -24.05
C LYS A 32 -11.74 8.34 -23.67
N GLU A 33 -12.91 8.16 -23.06
CA GLU A 33 -13.75 9.29 -22.63
C GLU A 33 -13.06 10.12 -21.56
N LEU A 34 -12.38 9.47 -20.61
CA LEU A 34 -11.64 10.16 -19.57
C LEU A 34 -10.52 11.02 -20.17
N GLY A 35 -9.73 10.47 -21.10
CA GLY A 35 -8.66 11.18 -21.77
C GLY A 35 -9.15 12.33 -22.66
N GLU A 36 -10.27 12.15 -23.35
CA GLU A 36 -10.91 13.23 -24.12
C GLU A 36 -11.38 14.39 -23.23
N LYS A 37 -11.80 14.11 -21.99
CA LYS A 37 -12.28 15.13 -21.04
C LYS A 37 -11.18 15.82 -20.27
N THR A 38 -10.17 15.08 -19.83
CA THR A 38 -9.06 15.64 -19.04
C THR A 38 -7.89 16.12 -19.91
N GLY A 39 -7.86 15.75 -21.19
CA GLY A 39 -6.73 16.01 -22.09
C GLY A 39 -5.53 15.09 -21.84
N ILE A 40 -5.66 14.10 -20.95
CA ILE A 40 -4.57 13.20 -20.56
C ILE A 40 -4.56 12.00 -21.50
N GLY A 41 -3.37 11.60 -21.94
CA GLY A 41 -3.19 10.42 -22.79
C GLY A 41 -3.68 9.13 -22.12
N ILE A 42 -4.32 8.25 -22.90
CA ILE A 42 -4.83 6.95 -22.42
C ILE A 42 -3.73 6.12 -21.76
N ALA A 43 -2.52 6.12 -22.33
CA ALA A 43 -1.37 5.41 -21.76
C ALA A 43 -1.01 5.94 -20.37
N ALA A 44 -0.93 7.26 -20.21
CA ALA A 44 -0.64 7.89 -18.92
C ALA A 44 -1.73 7.60 -17.87
N LEU A 45 -3.01 7.59 -18.27
CA LEU A 45 -4.11 7.19 -17.38
C LEU A 45 -3.98 5.72 -16.93
N SER A 46 -3.61 4.82 -17.84
CA SER A 46 -3.35 3.42 -17.51
C SER A 46 -2.17 3.26 -16.55
N ASP A 47 -1.07 3.97 -16.81
CA ASP A 47 0.14 3.94 -16.00
C ASP A 47 -0.14 4.44 -14.57
N VAL A 48 -0.97 5.48 -14.43
CA VAL A 48 -1.44 5.97 -13.12
C VAL A 48 -2.21 4.91 -12.37
N GLU A 49 -3.14 4.20 -13.02
CA GLU A 49 -3.89 3.11 -12.38
C GLU A 49 -3.00 1.94 -11.93
N MET A 50 -1.82 1.80 -12.55
CA MET A 50 -0.80 0.82 -12.15
C MET A 50 0.15 1.35 -11.06
N GLY A 51 0.01 2.61 -10.64
CA GLY A 51 0.88 3.24 -9.66
C GLY A 51 2.23 3.67 -10.22
N ILE A 52 2.33 3.89 -11.53
CA ILE A 52 3.51 4.44 -12.19
C ILE A 52 3.40 5.96 -12.20
N LEU A 53 4.51 6.65 -11.93
CA LEU A 53 4.59 8.11 -12.00
C LEU A 53 4.56 8.56 -13.47
N ALA A 54 3.36 8.77 -14.01
CA ALA A 54 3.17 9.18 -15.40
C ALA A 54 2.56 10.58 -15.57
N LEU A 55 2.00 11.18 -14.51
CA LEU A 55 1.37 12.50 -14.56
C LEU A 55 2.14 13.55 -13.79
N THR A 56 2.20 14.73 -14.38
CA THR A 56 2.58 15.97 -13.69
C THR A 56 1.59 16.33 -12.59
N ASP A 57 1.97 17.24 -11.70
CA ASP A 57 1.10 17.67 -10.61
C ASP A 57 -0.18 18.33 -11.14
N THR A 58 -0.07 19.15 -12.20
CA THR A 58 -1.22 19.81 -12.84
C THR A 58 -2.18 18.81 -13.49
N GLU A 59 -1.68 17.79 -14.20
CA GLU A 59 -2.54 16.75 -14.77
C GLU A 59 -3.24 15.92 -13.68
N ARG A 60 -2.55 15.67 -12.56
CA ARG A 60 -3.13 14.98 -11.42
C ARG A 60 -4.24 15.79 -10.78
N GLU A 61 -4.08 17.11 -10.66
CA GLU A 61 -5.11 18.03 -10.18
C GLU A 61 -6.34 17.99 -11.08
N THR A 62 -6.16 18.12 -12.40
CA THR A 62 -7.26 18.03 -13.38
C THR A 62 -7.99 16.68 -13.30
N LEU A 63 -7.25 15.58 -13.16
CA LEU A 63 -7.82 14.24 -13.01
C LEU A 63 -8.62 14.11 -11.70
N CYS A 64 -8.07 14.64 -10.60
CA CYS A 64 -8.74 14.65 -9.30
C CYS A 64 -10.04 15.46 -9.35
N GLU A 65 -9.99 16.66 -9.91
CA GLU A 65 -11.16 17.53 -10.08
C GLU A 65 -12.27 16.81 -10.87
N PHE A 66 -11.91 16.21 -12.01
CA PHE A 66 -12.86 15.49 -12.85
C PHE A 66 -13.49 14.28 -12.15
N LEU A 67 -12.71 13.54 -11.36
CA LEU A 67 -13.18 12.35 -10.64
C LEU A 67 -13.82 12.67 -9.27
N GLY A 68 -13.89 13.95 -8.90
CA GLY A 68 -14.39 14.39 -7.58
C GLY A 68 -13.54 13.88 -6.43
N ILE A 69 -12.22 13.83 -6.62
CA ILE A 69 -11.21 13.51 -5.61
C ILE A 69 -10.63 14.83 -5.08
N ASP A 70 -10.52 14.95 -3.76
CA ASP A 70 -9.91 16.12 -3.12
C ASP A 70 -8.43 16.25 -3.56
N ILE A 71 -8.01 17.44 -4.00
CA ILE A 71 -6.65 17.68 -4.53
C ILE A 71 -5.57 17.34 -3.48
N ASP A 72 -5.86 17.57 -2.20
CA ASP A 72 -4.95 17.23 -1.11
C ASP A 72 -4.86 15.72 -0.82
N THR A 73 -5.69 14.88 -1.45
CA THR A 73 -5.69 13.42 -1.21
C THR A 73 -4.32 12.80 -1.45
N PHE A 74 -3.69 13.12 -2.59
CA PHE A 74 -2.38 12.56 -2.93
C PHE A 74 -1.27 13.07 -1.99
N PRO A 75 -1.12 14.39 -1.73
CA PRO A 75 -0.18 14.88 -0.71
C PRO A 75 -0.39 14.26 0.68
N LYS A 76 -1.65 14.09 1.12
CA LYS A 76 -1.99 13.44 2.39
C LYS A 76 -1.55 11.97 2.40
N MET A 77 -1.83 11.23 1.32
CA MET A 77 -1.38 9.84 1.16
C MET A 77 0.14 9.74 1.20
N LEU A 78 0.85 10.57 0.43
CA LEU A 78 2.32 10.56 0.38
C LEU A 78 2.95 10.82 1.75
N ARG A 79 2.43 11.80 2.51
CA ARG A 79 2.90 12.09 3.87
C ARG A 79 2.67 10.90 4.81
N ASN A 80 1.53 10.22 4.68
CA ASN A 80 1.21 9.06 5.51
C ASN A 80 2.10 7.85 5.19
N GLU A 81 2.31 7.55 3.91
CA GLU A 81 3.16 6.43 3.49
C GLU A 81 4.63 6.67 3.85
N ARG A 82 5.14 7.90 3.70
CA ARG A 82 6.49 8.26 4.20
C ARG A 82 6.62 8.09 5.72
N LYS A 83 5.61 8.48 6.49
CA LYS A 83 5.59 8.26 7.95
C LYS A 83 5.56 6.77 8.32
N LYS A 84 4.85 5.93 7.55
CA LYS A 84 4.84 4.47 7.75
C LYS A 84 6.20 3.85 7.45
N ALA A 85 6.78 4.16 6.29
CA ALA A 85 8.11 3.67 5.89
C ALA A 85 9.21 4.08 6.89
N ALA A 86 9.09 5.27 7.48
CA ALA A 86 9.98 5.72 8.55
C ALA A 86 9.79 4.93 9.87
N ARG A 87 8.55 4.55 10.22
CA ARG A 87 8.25 3.78 11.44
C ARG A 87 8.64 2.31 11.33
N GLU A 88 8.38 1.66 10.20
CA GLU A 88 8.74 0.24 10.01
C GLU A 88 10.25 0.02 10.18
N ASN A 89 11.09 0.92 9.70
CA ASN A 89 12.54 0.82 9.90
C ASN A 89 12.98 0.93 11.37
N VAL A 90 12.26 1.69 12.20
CA VAL A 90 12.55 1.83 13.64
C VAL A 90 12.18 0.54 14.40
N ASP A 91 11.13 -0.15 13.98
CA ASP A 91 10.65 -1.38 14.64
C ASP A 91 11.45 -2.66 14.27
N THR A 92 12.31 -2.63 13.23
CA THR A 92 12.77 -3.87 12.57
C THR A 92 13.92 -4.66 13.25
N PRO A 93 14.86 -4.11 14.05
CA PRO A 93 15.83 -4.99 14.73
C PRO A 93 15.36 -5.53 16.09
N GLU A 94 14.42 -4.86 16.77
CA GLU A 94 14.14 -5.14 18.19
C GLU A 94 12.90 -6.04 18.40
N ARG A 95 11.87 -5.92 17.56
CA ARG A 95 10.66 -6.77 17.66
C ARG A 95 10.87 -8.21 17.22
N LEU A 96 11.79 -8.48 16.29
CA LEU A 96 12.15 -9.86 15.91
C LEU A 96 12.90 -10.60 17.03
N ARG A 97 13.53 -9.88 17.97
CA ARG A 97 14.15 -10.45 19.18
C ARG A 97 13.17 -10.65 20.34
N ALA A 98 11.97 -10.06 20.27
CA ALA A 98 10.98 -10.06 21.33
C ALA A 98 9.81 -11.04 21.11
N ALA A 99 9.81 -11.82 20.03
CA ALA A 99 8.87 -12.94 19.91
C ALA A 99 9.17 -13.95 21.02
N PRO A 100 8.17 -14.37 21.84
CA PRO A 100 8.41 -15.37 22.87
C PRO A 100 8.85 -16.65 22.18
N ILE A 101 10.12 -17.01 22.36
CA ILE A 101 10.65 -18.30 21.91
C ILE A 101 9.80 -19.37 22.60
N VAL A 102 8.93 -20.01 21.84
CA VAL A 102 8.14 -21.14 22.34
C VAL A 102 9.14 -22.25 22.66
N ASP A 103 9.30 -22.56 23.94
CA ASP A 103 10.14 -23.69 24.38
C ASP A 103 9.44 -25.01 24.03
N LEU A 104 9.70 -25.48 22.81
CA LEU A 104 9.15 -26.71 22.25
C LEU A 104 9.48 -27.94 23.11
N THR A 105 10.56 -27.89 23.89
CA THR A 105 10.98 -28.96 24.81
C THR A 105 9.94 -29.15 25.91
N ARG A 106 9.53 -28.04 26.54
CA ARG A 106 8.54 -28.03 27.62
C ARG A 106 7.16 -28.46 27.15
N TYR A 107 6.79 -28.08 25.92
CA TYR A 107 5.54 -28.49 25.30
C TYR A 107 5.51 -30.00 25.02
N ARG A 108 6.63 -30.56 24.55
CA ARG A 108 6.78 -32.00 24.29
C ARG A 108 6.71 -32.84 25.56
N GLU A 109 7.38 -32.41 26.63
CA GLU A 109 7.33 -33.09 27.93
C GLU A 109 5.91 -33.12 28.52
N SER A 110 5.20 -32.00 28.39
CA SER A 110 3.81 -31.89 28.85
C SER A 110 2.91 -32.86 28.09
N TRP A 111 3.05 -32.93 26.76
CA TRP A 111 2.28 -33.87 25.94
C TRP A 111 2.56 -35.34 26.27
N GLN A 112 3.82 -35.70 26.49
CA GLN A 112 4.19 -37.08 26.85
C GLN A 112 3.59 -37.52 28.18
N LYS A 113 3.53 -36.64 29.18
CA LYS A 113 2.89 -36.95 30.47
C LYS A 113 1.40 -37.27 30.32
N THR A 114 0.70 -36.56 29.45
CA THR A 114 -0.77 -36.71 29.30
C THR A 114 -1.18 -37.88 28.41
N THR A 115 -0.30 -38.33 27.52
CA THR A 115 -0.60 -39.42 26.57
C THR A 115 0.03 -40.77 26.94
N THR A 116 0.74 -40.86 28.06
CA THR A 116 1.26 -42.17 28.52
C THR A 116 0.12 -42.97 29.18
N PRO A 117 -0.26 -44.15 28.66
CA PRO A 117 -1.27 -44.99 29.30
C PRO A 117 -0.76 -45.54 30.63
N PRO A 118 -1.63 -45.74 31.65
CA PRO A 118 -1.22 -46.30 32.92
C PRO A 118 -0.70 -47.73 32.72
N ARG A 119 0.49 -48.02 33.26
CA ARG A 119 1.00 -49.38 33.36
C ARG A 119 0.34 -50.06 34.56
N ASP A 120 -0.33 -51.19 34.32
CA ASP A 120 -0.59 -52.24 35.32
C ASP A 120 0.74 -52.83 35.85
#